data_AF-A0A453AJR9-F1
#
_entry.id   AF-A0A453AJR9-F1
#
_cell.length_a   1.000
_cell.length_b   1.000
_cell.length_c   1.000
_cell.angle_alpha   90.00
_cell.angle_beta   90.00
_cell.angle_gamma   90.00
#
_symmetry.space_group_name_H-M   'P 1'
#
loop_
_entity.id
_entity.type
_entity.pdbx_description
1 polymer ?
#
loop_
_entity_poly.entity_id
_entity_poly.type
_entity_poly.pdbx_seq_one_letter_code
_entity_poly.pdbx_strand_id
1 'polypeptide(L)'
;ADSNWEATYRANMATERHAGKIYTRAMFKQFGHILYECGAYQVEEKEKGKEYIAIHTDAARREKWCRTSYKVTVIEGGDEFDCECGQFAHMGLLCSHILKVMDFIRVTEIPKKHIVKRWTRDARDVLPAHLMQY
;
A
#
# COMPACT_ATOMS: atom_id res chain seq x y z
N ALA A 1 -12.03 27.49 11.53
CA ALA A 1 -12.78 26.30 12.01
C ALA A 1 -12.08 25.08 11.41
N ASP A 2 -10.86 24.85 11.89
CA ASP A 2 -10.00 23.79 11.38
C ASP A 2 -10.25 22.57 12.25
N SER A 3 -11.15 21.74 11.76
CA SER A 3 -11.51 20.48 12.39
C SER A 3 -10.30 19.56 12.31
N ASN A 4 -9.60 19.51 13.43
CA ASN A 4 -8.45 18.68 13.79
C ASN A 4 -8.80 17.18 13.71
N TRP A 5 -9.05 16.67 12.49
CA TRP A 5 -9.23 15.25 12.20
C TRP A 5 -7.93 14.56 11.77
N GLU A 6 -6.76 15.19 11.95
CA GLU A 6 -5.46 14.54 11.73
C GLU A 6 -5.09 13.61 12.90
N ALA A 7 -6.02 12.76 13.31
CA ALA A 7 -5.64 11.50 13.94
C ALA A 7 -5.03 10.62 12.84
N THR A 8 -3.76 10.87 12.50
CA THR A 8 -2.96 9.91 11.72
C THR A 8 -2.98 8.62 12.52
N TYR A 9 -3.80 7.66 12.10
CA TYR A 9 -3.88 6.34 12.70
C TYR A 9 -2.55 5.66 12.36
N ARG A 10 -1.54 5.91 13.18
CA ARG A 10 -0.21 5.31 13.04
C ARG A 10 -0.37 3.85 13.44
N ALA A 11 -0.64 3.01 12.46
CA ALA A 11 -0.61 1.57 12.65
C ALA A 11 0.79 1.10 13.10
N ASN A 12 1.80 1.99 13.03
CA ASN A 12 3.20 1.72 13.38
C ASN A 12 3.75 0.52 12.62
N MET A 13 3.18 0.28 11.43
CA MET A 13 3.68 -0.71 10.51
C MET A 13 5.05 -0.27 10.02
N ALA A 14 5.95 -1.22 9.83
CA ALA A 14 7.28 -0.93 9.32
C ALA A 14 7.23 -0.31 7.91
N THR A 15 6.27 -0.74 7.09
CA THR A 15 5.97 -0.17 5.77
C THR A 15 5.52 1.30 5.84
N GLU A 16 4.76 1.69 6.86
CA GLU A 16 4.37 3.10 7.12
C GLU A 16 5.62 3.95 7.41
N ARG A 17 6.52 3.47 8.27
CA ARG A 17 7.78 4.17 8.56
C ARG A 17 8.66 4.29 7.33
N HIS A 18 8.70 3.26 6.47
CA HIS A 18 9.44 3.32 5.22
C HIS A 18 8.81 4.33 4.25
N ALA A 19 7.48 4.31 4.11
CA ALA A 19 6.73 5.25 3.29
C ALA A 19 7.01 6.71 3.67
N GLY A 20 7.06 7.02 4.98
CA GLY A 20 7.33 8.38 5.47
C GLY A 20 8.72 8.92 5.13
N LYS A 21 9.69 8.04 4.82
CA LYS A 21 11.03 8.45 4.37
C LYS A 21 11.07 8.77 2.87
N ILE A 22 10.29 8.03 2.08
CA ILE A 22 10.37 8.03 0.61
C ILE A 22 9.36 9.01 -0.01
N TYR A 23 8.10 8.94 0.42
CA TYR A 23 7.01 9.61 -0.27
C TYR A 23 6.94 11.10 0.06
N THR A 24 6.43 11.88 -0.91
CA THR A 24 6.03 13.27 -0.63
C THR A 24 4.95 13.31 0.46
N ARG A 25 4.79 14.44 1.14
CA ARG A 25 3.78 14.60 2.20
C ARG A 25 2.36 14.26 1.73
N ALA A 26 1.99 14.65 0.51
CA ALA A 26 0.68 14.32 -0.07
C ALA A 26 0.50 12.82 -0.28
N MET A 27 1.53 12.15 -0.81
CA MET A 27 1.49 10.71 -1.06
C MET A 27 1.56 9.89 0.23
N PHE A 28 2.30 10.35 1.24
CA PHE A 28 2.31 9.75 2.57
C PHE A 28 0.92 9.83 3.23
N LYS A 29 0.21 10.95 3.08
CA LYS A 29 -1.18 11.08 3.54
C LYS A 29 -2.09 10.07 2.83
N GLN A 30 -1.99 9.95 1.51
CA GLN A 30 -2.74 8.95 0.74
C GLN A 30 -2.42 7.52 1.19
N PHE A 31 -1.15 7.21 1.43
CA PHE A 31 -0.72 5.92 1.97
C PHE A 31 -1.35 5.63 3.33
N GLY A 32 -1.46 6.64 4.20
CA GLY A 32 -2.16 6.54 5.48
C GLY A 32 -3.64 6.14 5.34
N HIS A 33 -4.35 6.67 4.34
CA HIS A 33 -5.74 6.25 4.05
C HIS A 33 -5.81 4.77 3.64
N ILE A 34 -4.88 4.31 2.81
CA ILE A 34 -4.83 2.91 2.35
C ILE A 34 -4.48 1.97 3.53
N LEU A 35 -3.59 2.39 4.45
CA LEU A 35 -3.29 1.65 5.67
C LEU A 35 -4.50 1.53 6.60
N TYR A 36 -5.31 2.59 6.72
CA TYR A 36 -6.55 2.54 7.49
C TYR A 36 -7.54 1.52 6.89
N GLU A 37 -7.75 1.57 5.57
CA GLU A 37 -8.62 0.62 4.86
C GLU A 37 -8.13 -0.83 4.96
N CYS A 38 -6.80 -1.03 5.00
CA CYS A 38 -6.18 -2.34 5.21
C CYS A 38 -6.65 -3.00 6.52
N GLY A 39 -6.93 -2.22 7.57
CA GLY A 39 -7.44 -2.74 8.85
C GLY A 39 -8.79 -3.47 8.75
N ALA A 40 -9.55 -3.28 7.66
CA ALA A 40 -10.81 -3.96 7.42
C ALA A 40 -10.66 -5.37 6.81
N TYR A 41 -9.44 -5.85 6.60
CA TYR A 41 -9.16 -7.14 5.98
C TYR A 41 -8.39 -8.08 6.91
N GLN A 42 -8.67 -9.37 6.77
CA GLN A 42 -7.92 -10.49 7.34
C GLN A 42 -7.22 -11.24 6.20
N VAL A 43 -6.19 -12.04 6.52
CA VAL A 43 -5.40 -12.78 5.53
C VAL A 43 -5.57 -14.27 5.73
N GLU A 44 -5.85 -14.97 4.64
CA GLU A 44 -5.76 -16.42 4.55
C GLU A 44 -4.55 -16.80 3.69
N GLU A 45 -3.63 -17.61 4.22
CA GLU A 45 -2.47 -18.12 3.48
C GLU A 45 -2.90 -19.37 2.69
N LYS A 46 -2.78 -19.31 1.35
CA LYS A 46 -3.05 -20.45 0.45
C LYS A 46 -1.78 -21.23 0.16
N GLU A 47 -0.71 -20.52 -0.17
CA GLU A 47 0.61 -21.09 -0.41
C GLU A 47 1.66 -20.16 0.20
N LYS A 48 2.36 -20.64 1.21
CA LYS A 48 3.34 -19.85 1.98
C LYS A 48 4.37 -19.22 1.04
N GLY A 49 4.49 -17.90 1.11
CA GLY A 49 5.44 -17.12 0.33
C GLY A 49 5.04 -16.89 -1.13
N LYS A 50 3.82 -17.28 -1.54
CA LYS A 50 3.41 -17.20 -2.95
C LYS A 50 1.97 -16.71 -3.14
N GLU A 51 1.00 -17.24 -2.41
CA GLU A 51 -0.41 -16.90 -2.62
C GLU A 51 -1.16 -16.69 -1.31
N TYR A 52 -1.87 -15.56 -1.24
CA TYR A 52 -2.64 -15.10 -0.10
C TYR A 52 -4.00 -14.57 -0.56
N ILE A 53 -5.00 -14.65 0.32
CA ILE A 53 -6.32 -14.05 0.10
C ILE A 53 -6.59 -13.03 1.20
N ALA A 54 -6.80 -11.77 0.82
CA ALA A 54 -7.29 -10.73 1.72
C ALA A 54 -8.82 -10.75 1.74
N ILE A 55 -9.41 -11.05 2.90
CA ILE A 55 -10.86 -11.20 3.09
C ILE A 55 -11.36 -10.09 3.99
N HIS A 56 -12.41 -9.38 3.57
CA HIS A 56 -13.02 -8.32 4.36
C HIS A 56 -13.62 -8.89 5.66
N THR A 57 -13.35 -8.29 6.81
CA THR A 57 -13.78 -8.81 8.13
C THR A 57 -15.30 -8.96 8.24
N ASP A 58 -16.06 -8.00 7.68
CA ASP A 58 -17.53 -8.07 7.60
C ASP A 58 -18.06 -8.80 6.36
N ALA A 59 -17.31 -9.74 5.77
CA ALA A 59 -17.73 -10.43 4.54
C ALA A 59 -19.13 -11.06 4.63
N ALA A 60 -19.50 -11.61 5.79
CA ALA A 60 -20.80 -12.24 6.02
C ALA A 60 -21.98 -11.25 6.13
N ARG A 61 -21.70 -9.97 6.44
CA ARG A 61 -22.73 -8.92 6.58
C ARG A 61 -22.93 -8.14 5.28
N ARG A 62 -22.02 -8.30 4.30
CA ARG A 62 -22.10 -7.66 3.00
C ARG A 62 -23.01 -8.44 2.05
N GLU A 63 -23.60 -7.72 1.10
CA GLU A 63 -24.43 -8.32 0.07
C GLU A 63 -23.63 -9.34 -0.75
N LYS A 64 -24.29 -10.44 -1.18
CA LYS A 64 -23.60 -11.56 -1.85
C LYS A 64 -22.87 -11.18 -3.14
N TRP A 65 -23.29 -10.11 -3.81
CA TRP A 65 -22.64 -9.62 -5.03
C TRP A 65 -21.41 -8.75 -4.74
N CYS A 66 -21.23 -8.29 -3.50
CA CYS A 66 -20.06 -7.52 -3.11
C CYS A 66 -18.84 -8.44 -3.12
N ARG A 67 -17.80 -8.04 -3.87
CA ARG A 67 -16.51 -8.71 -3.79
C ARG A 67 -15.89 -8.45 -2.41
N THR A 68 -15.73 -9.50 -1.62
CA THR A 68 -15.24 -9.45 -0.25
C THR A 68 -13.87 -10.08 -0.08
N SER A 69 -13.36 -10.78 -1.09
CA SER A 69 -12.03 -11.38 -1.10
C SER A 69 -11.22 -10.95 -2.31
N TYR A 70 -9.91 -10.79 -2.08
CA TYR A 70 -8.95 -10.37 -3.09
C TYR A 70 -7.71 -11.26 -3.02
N LYS A 71 -7.39 -11.91 -4.13
CA LYS A 71 -6.15 -12.66 -4.29
C LYS A 71 -4.94 -11.73 -4.40
N VAL A 72 -3.92 -12.02 -3.60
CA VAL A 72 -2.61 -11.37 -3.61
C VAL A 72 -1.54 -12.41 -3.88
N THR A 73 -0.76 -12.19 -4.92
CA THR A 73 0.35 -13.06 -5.33
C THR A 73 1.67 -12.41 -4.95
N VAL A 74 2.54 -13.16 -4.29
CA VAL A 74 3.91 -12.76 -3.99
C VAL A 74 4.81 -13.32 -5.09
N ILE A 75 5.56 -12.43 -5.73
CA ILE A 75 6.40 -12.73 -6.88
C ILE A 75 7.86 -12.54 -6.46
N GLU A 76 8.77 -13.35 -7.04
CA GLU A 76 10.22 -13.28 -6.78
C GLU A 76 10.57 -13.31 -5.27
N GLY A 77 9.86 -14.12 -4.48
CA GLY A 77 10.19 -14.31 -3.06
C GLY A 77 9.92 -13.09 -2.16
N GLY A 78 9.14 -12.12 -2.61
CA GLY A 78 8.77 -10.93 -1.81
C GLY A 78 9.21 -9.59 -2.40
N ASP A 79 9.90 -9.60 -3.54
CA ASP A 79 10.32 -8.38 -4.23
C ASP A 79 9.18 -7.69 -4.99
N GLU A 80 8.12 -8.44 -5.29
CA GLU A 80 6.94 -7.94 -5.99
C GLU A 80 5.66 -8.59 -5.46
N PHE A 81 4.57 -7.85 -5.61
CA PHE A 81 3.25 -8.20 -5.10
C PHE A 81 2.24 -7.80 -6.16
N ASP A 82 1.45 -8.74 -6.61
CA ASP A 82 0.34 -8.48 -7.51
C ASP A 82 -0.98 -8.69 -6.76
N CYS A 83 -1.96 -7.85 -7.02
CA CYS A 83 -3.30 -8.00 -6.47
C CYS A 83 -4.32 -7.85 -7.59
N GLU A 84 -5.29 -8.76 -7.60
CA GLU A 84 -6.33 -8.79 -8.61
C GLU A 84 -7.26 -7.56 -8.62
N CYS A 85 -7.17 -6.67 -7.62
CA CYS A 85 -7.82 -5.37 -7.66
C CYS A 85 -7.21 -4.41 -8.69
N GLY A 86 -5.98 -4.66 -9.18
CA GLY A 86 -5.30 -3.88 -10.20
C GLY A 86 -4.84 -2.48 -9.77
N GLN A 87 -5.04 -2.10 -8.51
CA GLN A 87 -4.82 -0.72 -8.03
C GLN A 87 -3.39 -0.20 -8.29
N PHE A 88 -2.37 -1.05 -8.13
CA PHE A 88 -0.99 -0.65 -8.39
C PHE A 88 -0.76 -0.35 -9.88
N ALA A 89 -1.28 -1.18 -10.79
CA ALA A 89 -1.16 -0.94 -12.22
C ALA A 89 -1.83 0.38 -12.64
N HIS A 90 -2.96 0.73 -12.02
CA HIS A 90 -3.70 1.95 -12.35
C HIS A 90 -3.13 3.22 -11.70
N MET A 91 -2.79 3.18 -10.41
CA MET A 91 -2.42 4.37 -9.63
C MET A 91 -0.93 4.45 -9.28
N GLY A 92 -0.18 3.35 -9.41
CA GLY A 92 1.21 3.24 -8.95
C GLY A 92 1.35 3.30 -7.43
N LEU A 93 0.29 2.89 -6.70
CA LEU A 93 0.26 2.79 -5.25
C LEU A 93 -0.27 1.43 -4.84
N LEU A 94 0.34 0.84 -3.82
CA LEU A 94 -0.13 -0.42 -3.22
C LEU A 94 -1.58 -0.27 -2.74
N CYS A 95 -2.40 -1.31 -2.93
CA CYS A 95 -3.74 -1.35 -2.34
C CYS A 95 -3.72 -1.80 -0.89
N SER A 96 -4.85 -1.61 -0.22
CA SER A 96 -5.08 -2.07 1.15
C SER A 96 -4.92 -3.59 1.30
N HIS A 97 -5.24 -4.37 0.26
CA HIS A 97 -5.06 -5.84 0.26
C HIS A 97 -3.59 -6.24 0.31
N ILE A 98 -2.74 -5.64 -0.53
CA ILE A 98 -1.30 -5.93 -0.53
C ILE A 98 -0.69 -5.48 0.80
N LEU A 99 -1.05 -4.29 1.29
CA LEU A 99 -0.56 -3.82 2.59
C LEU A 99 -0.94 -4.77 3.73
N LYS A 100 -2.15 -5.37 3.69
CA LYS A 100 -2.56 -6.33 4.70
C LYS A 100 -1.74 -7.62 4.64
N VAL A 101 -1.43 -8.11 3.45
CA VAL A 101 -0.56 -9.27 3.27
C VAL A 101 0.86 -8.96 3.72
N MET A 102 1.41 -7.81 3.35
CA MET A 102 2.74 -7.36 3.80
C MET A 102 2.84 -7.29 5.33
N ASP A 103 1.80 -6.78 6.00
CA ASP A 103 1.68 -6.79 7.47
C ASP A 103 1.70 -8.23 8.02
N PHE A 104 0.90 -9.12 7.43
CA PHE A 104 0.81 -10.53 7.83
C PHE A 104 2.15 -11.28 7.72
N ILE A 105 2.86 -11.11 6.59
CA ILE A 105 4.18 -11.72 6.38
C ILE A 105 5.35 -10.87 6.94
N ARG A 106 5.04 -9.81 7.70
CA ARG A 106 6.00 -8.96 8.42
C ARG A 106 7.05 -8.29 7.53
N VAL A 107 6.66 -7.87 6.33
CA VAL A 107 7.53 -7.08 5.45
C VAL A 107 7.85 -5.74 6.11
N THR A 108 9.13 -5.42 6.22
CA THR A 108 9.57 -4.20 6.89
C THR A 108 9.66 -2.98 5.99
N GLU A 109 9.82 -3.20 4.68
CA GLU A 109 10.07 -2.15 3.71
C GLU A 109 9.24 -2.39 2.44
N ILE A 110 8.64 -1.32 1.92
CA ILE A 110 8.03 -1.32 0.58
C ILE A 110 9.07 -1.78 -0.46
N PRO A 111 8.80 -2.84 -1.24
CA PRO A 111 9.70 -3.30 -2.28
C PRO A 111 9.95 -2.23 -3.33
N LYS A 112 11.18 -2.17 -3.85
CA LYS A 112 11.60 -1.12 -4.78
C LYS A 112 10.73 -1.06 -6.04
N LYS A 113 10.27 -2.21 -6.54
CA LYS A 113 9.36 -2.33 -7.69
C LYS A 113 8.01 -1.62 -7.46
N HIS A 114 7.61 -1.44 -6.20
CA HIS A 114 6.39 -0.75 -5.80
C HIS A 114 6.58 0.73 -5.46
N ILE A 115 7.79 1.26 -5.66
CA ILE A 115 8.09 2.68 -5.44
C ILE A 115 8.15 3.38 -6.79
N VAL A 116 7.10 4.14 -7.10
CA VAL A 116 7.05 4.93 -8.33
C VAL A 116 7.67 6.31 -8.11
N LYS A 117 8.67 6.66 -8.92
CA LYS A 117 9.47 7.90 -8.79
C LYS A 117 8.65 9.18 -8.69
N ARG A 118 7.56 9.32 -9.46
CA ARG A 118 6.72 10.53 -9.42
C ARG A 118 6.09 10.81 -8.04
N TRP A 119 6.03 9.80 -7.18
CA TRP A 119 5.45 9.88 -5.84
C TRP A 119 6.49 10.11 -4.73
N THR A 120 7.78 10.06 -5.05
CA THR A 120 8.87 10.23 -4.08
C THR A 120 9.25 11.70 -3.91
N ARG A 121 9.92 12.02 -2.80
CA ARG A 121 10.45 13.37 -2.54
C ARG A 121 11.50 13.80 -3.58
N ASP A 122 12.20 12.82 -4.13
CA ASP A 122 13.29 12.95 -5.09
C ASP A 122 12.78 13.00 -6.55
N ALA A 123 11.48 13.21 -6.75
CA ALA A 123 10.86 13.27 -8.07
C ALA A 123 11.49 14.35 -8.98
N ARG A 124 12.09 15.39 -8.39
CA ARG A 124 12.73 16.52 -9.09
C ARG A 124 14.24 16.34 -9.31
N ASP A 125 14.84 15.26 -8.84
CA ASP A 125 16.30 15.09 -8.88
C ASP A 125 16.84 14.77 -10.30
N VAL A 126 15.95 14.65 -11.29
CA VAL A 126 16.30 14.47 -12.71
C VAL A 126 15.78 15.64 -13.54
N LEU A 127 15.93 16.85 -12.99
CA LEU A 127 15.80 18.06 -13.81
C LEU A 127 17.09 18.23 -14.62
N PRO A 128 17.00 18.41 -15.95
CA PRO A 128 18.13 18.89 -16.74
C PRO A 128 18.75 20.13 -16.11
N ALA A 129 20.08 20.28 -16.17
CA ALA A 129 20.80 21.36 -15.50
C ALA A 129 20.25 22.78 -15.81
N HIS A 130 19.66 22.98 -16.99
CA HIS A 130 19.06 24.25 -17.39
C HIS A 130 17.74 24.59 -16.69
N LEU A 131 17.11 23.64 -15.97
CA LEU A 131 15.89 23.85 -15.18
C LEU A 131 16.16 23.96 -13.67
N MET A 132 17.43 23.85 -13.24
CA MET A 132 17.82 23.93 -11.82
C MET A 132 18.02 25.36 -11.31
N GLN A 133 17.88 26.38 -12.15
CA GLN A 133 18.21 27.78 -11.85
C GLN A 133 17.01 28.68 -11.53
N TYR A 134 15.80 28.13 -11.34
CA TYR A 134 14.59 28.89 -11.04
C TYR A 134 14.08 28.66 -9.62
#